data_AF-A0A1B2EMV9-F1
#
_entry.id   AF-A0A1B2EMV9-F1
#
_cell.length_a   1.000
_cell.length_b   1.000
_cell.length_c   1.000
_cell.angle_alpha   90.00
_cell.angle_beta   90.00
_cell.angle_gamma   90.00
#
_symmetry.space_group_name_H-M   'P 1'
#
loop_
_entity.id
_entity.type
_entity.pdbx_description
1 polymer ?
#
loop_
_entity_poly.entity_id
_entity_poly.type
_entity_poly.pdbx_seq_one_letter_code
_entity_poly.pdbx_strand_id
1 'polypeptide(L)' 'MTCLIGAASGHPLLPGTGRVIRTSDLWIMSEEFSCARTLSRWYRLGRPYEAIDEDQTSVS' A
#
# COMPACT_ATOMS: atom_id res chain seq x y z
N MET A 1 -0.31 13.25 7.35
CA MET A 1 -0.39 13.07 5.88
C MET A 1 -0.68 11.60 5.63
N THR A 2 -1.63 11.30 4.75
CA THR A 2 -2.18 9.93 4.56
C THR A 2 -1.68 9.38 3.24
N CYS A 3 -1.17 8.15 3.22
CA CYS A 3 -0.70 7.47 2.00
C CYS A 3 -1.12 6.00 1.98
N LEU A 4 -1.06 5.36 0.81
CA LEU A 4 -1.23 3.91 0.71
C LEU A 4 0.09 3.21 1.04
N ILE A 5 -0.01 2.13 1.81
CA ILE A 5 1.10 1.25 2.16
C ILE A 5 0.72 -0.17 1.75
N GLY A 6 1.62 -0.88 1.10
CA GLY A 6 1.35 -2.26 0.68
C GLY A 6 2.53 -2.91 -0.03
N ALA A 7 2.41 -4.21 -0.24
CA ALA A 7 3.45 -5.02 -0.85
C ALA A 7 3.48 -4.83 -2.38
N ALA A 8 4.64 -4.45 -2.94
CA ALA A 8 4.82 -4.36 -4.38
C ALA A 8 5.16 -5.73 -4.99
N SER A 9 4.54 -6.04 -6.14
CA SER A 9 4.81 -7.25 -6.93
C SER A 9 4.95 -6.91 -8.41
N GLY A 10 5.85 -7.59 -9.11
CA GLY A 10 6.02 -7.45 -10.56
C GLY A 10 6.65 -6.13 -11.02
N HIS A 11 7.32 -5.40 -10.12
CA HIS A 11 7.95 -4.12 -10.47
C HIS A 11 9.36 -4.36 -11.06
N PRO A 12 9.64 -3.93 -12.30
CA PRO A 12 10.87 -4.30 -13.01
C PRO A 12 12.15 -3.75 -12.36
N LEU A 13 12.03 -2.68 -11.56
CA LEU A 13 13.16 -2.00 -10.90
C LEU A 13 13.22 -2.21 -9.38
N LEU A 14 12.23 -2.89 -8.78
CA LEU A 14 12.25 -3.18 -7.34
C LEU A 14 12.50 -4.68 -7.19
N PRO A 15 13.77 -5.12 -7.01
CA PRO A 15 14.08 -6.52 -6.86
C PRO A 15 13.43 -7.10 -5.60
N GLY A 16 12.95 -8.34 -5.72
CA GLY A 16 12.16 -9.02 -4.69
C GLY A 16 10.65 -8.99 -4.94
N THR A 17 9.92 -9.88 -4.27
CA THR A 17 8.45 -9.91 -4.29
C THR A 17 7.95 -9.59 -2.89
N GLY A 18 6.91 -8.78 -2.78
CA GLY A 18 6.24 -8.56 -1.50
C GLY A 18 6.83 -7.45 -0.64
N ARG A 19 7.75 -6.63 -1.17
CA ARG A 19 8.35 -5.53 -0.40
C ARG A 19 7.31 -4.46 -0.09
N VAL A 20 7.18 -4.07 1.17
CA VAL A 20 6.32 -2.96 1.58
C VAL A 20 6.82 -1.66 0.96
N ILE A 21 5.95 -0.98 0.23
CA ILE A 21 6.16 0.35 -0.34
C ILE A 21 5.13 1.33 0.20
N ARG A 22 5.47 2.62 0.18
CA ARG A 22 4.55 3.72 0.49
C ARG A 22 4.37 4.59 -0.74
N THR A 23 3.14 5.03 -1.01
CA THR A 23 2.88 6.01 -2.08
C THR A 23 3.13 7.43 -1.59
N SER A 24 3.13 8.40 -2.52
CA SER A 24 2.91 9.81 -2.18
C SER A 24 1.58 10.01 -1.44
N ASP A 25 1.40 11.20 -0.87
CA ASP A 25 0.19 11.53 -0.14
C ASP A 25 -1.06 11.46 -1.00
N LEU A 26 -2.11 10.91 -0.38
CA LEU A 26 -3.44 10.84 -0.93
C LEU A 26 -4.10 12.20 -0.88
N TRP A 27 -4.82 12.49 -1.96
CA TRP A 27 -5.67 13.65 -2.12
C TRP A 27 -7.14 13.28 -2.07
N ILE A 28 -7.48 12.10 -2.59
CA ILE A 28 -8.84 11.55 -2.60
C ILE A 28 -8.76 10.08 -2.23
N MET A 29 -9.71 9.62 -1.42
CA MET A 29 -10.00 8.21 -1.18
C MET A 29 -11.52 8.06 -1.13
N SER A 30 -12.06 7.10 -1.89
CA SER A 30 -13.47 6.74 -1.87
C SER A 30 -13.60 5.22 -1.85
N GLU A 31 -14.19 4.70 -0.78
CA GLU A 31 -14.53 3.28 -0.68
C GLU A 31 -15.69 2.92 -1.62
N GLU A 32 -16.70 3.80 -1.71
CA GLU A 32 -17.86 3.65 -2.61
C GLU A 32 -17.43 3.42 -4.07
N PHE A 33 -16.51 4.25 -4.57
CA PHE A 33 -15.97 4.11 -5.91
C PHE A 33 -14.74 3.20 -5.99
N SER A 34 -14.33 2.61 -4.85
CA SER A 34 -13.15 1.74 -4.73
C SER A 34 -11.92 2.32 -5.43
N CYS A 35 -11.62 3.59 -5.14
CA CYS A 35 -10.51 4.30 -5.75
C CYS A 35 -9.81 5.26 -4.78
N ALA A 36 -8.53 5.52 -5.06
CA ALA A 36 -7.75 6.54 -4.38
C ALA A 36 -6.87 7.29 -5.40
N ARG A 37 -6.43 8.49 -5.04
CA ARG A 37 -5.62 9.34 -5.92
C ARG A 37 -4.52 10.06 -5.17
N THR A 38 -3.34 10.10 -5.78
CA THR A 38 -2.28 11.08 -5.51
C THR A 38 -2.25 12.14 -6.62
N LEU A 39 -1.43 13.19 -6.50
CA LEU A 39 -1.29 14.19 -7.58
C LEU A 39 -0.95 13.58 -8.95
N SER A 40 -0.14 12.52 -8.96
CA SER A 40 0.41 11.92 -10.17
C SER A 40 -0.36 10.69 -10.69
N ARG A 41 -1.21 10.05 -9.87
CA ARG A 41 -1.78 8.73 -10.21
C ARG A 41 -3.12 8.44 -9.56
N TRP A 42 -3.96 7.69 -10.28
CA TRP A 42 -5.14 7.00 -9.76
C TRP A 42 -4.83 5.54 -9.41
N TYR A 43 -5.38 5.08 -8.30
CA TYR A 43 -5.28 3.70 -7.82
C TYR A 43 -6.69 3.12 -7.70
N ARG A 44 -6.90 1.91 -8.21
CA ARG A 44 -8.10 1.11 -7.91
C ARG A 44 -7.86 0.40 -6.58
N LEU A 45 -8.76 0.59 -5.64
CA LEU A 45 -8.75 -0.11 -4.37
C LEU A 45 -9.34 -1.51 -4.57
N GLY A 46 -8.65 -2.50 -4.00
CA GLY A 46 -9.08 -3.89 -4.01
C GLY A 46 -9.38 -4.34 -2.59
N ARG A 47 -8.95 -5.56 -2.26
CA ARG A 47 -8.98 -6.02 -0.87
C ARG A 47 -7.90 -5.30 -0.06
N PRO A 48 -8.20 -4.86 1.17
CA PRO A 48 -7.17 -4.36 2.08
C PRO A 48 -6.07 -5.41 2.24
N TYR A 49 -4.82 -4.95 2.29
CA TYR A 49 -3.73 -5.84 2.69
C TYR A 49 -3.91 -6.12 4.19
N GLU A 50 -4.04 -7.39 4.58
CA GLU A 50 -4.08 -7.77 5.99
C GLU A 50 -2.76 -7.33 6.63
N ALA A 51 -2.85 -6.42 7.60
CA ALA A 51 -1.67 -5.98 8.32
C ALA A 51 -1.06 -7.21 8.99
N ILE A 52 0.24 -7.42 8.78
CA ILE A 52 0.99 -8.37 9.59
C ILE A 52 1.14 -7.69 10.94
N ASP A 53 0.55 -8.24 12.00
CA ASP A 53 0.72 -7.70 13.35
C ASP A 53 2.22 -7.75 13.71
N GLU A 54 2.86 -6.59 13.81
CA GLU A 54 4.26 -6.43 14.27
C GLU A 54 4.38 -6.61 15.81
N ASP A 55 3.63 -7.55 16.42
CA ASP A 55 3.72 -7.85 17.86
C ASP A 55 4.26 -9.26 18.17
N GLN A 56 5.13 -9.79 17.31
CA GLN A 56 5.92 -10.99 17.64
C GLN A 56 7.36 -10.88 17.13
N THR A 57 8.09 -9.87 17.61
CA THR A 57 9.55 -9.98 17.82
C THR A 57 9.83 -9.73 19.30
N SER A 58 9.30 -10.61 20.14
CA SER A 58 9.90 -10.88 21.45
C SER A 58 10.54 -12.26 21.35
N VAL A 59 11.86 -12.23 21.41
CA VAL A 59 12.76 -13.38 21.53
C VAL A 59 12.23 -14.36 22.57
N SER A 60 12.20 -15.64 22.22
CA SER A 60 12.34 -16.77 23.15
C SER A 60 13.07 -17.89 22.42
#